data_AF-A0A1I1U6L7-F1
#
_entry.id   AF-A0A1I1U6L7-F1
#
_cell.length_a   1.000
_cell.length_b   1.000
_cell.length_c   1.000
_cell.angle_alpha   90.00
_cell.angle_beta   90.00
_cell.angle_gamma   90.00
#
_symmetry.space_group_name_H-M   'P 1'
#
loop_
_entity.id
_entity.type
_entity.pdbx_description
1 polymer ?
#
loop_
_entity_poly.entity_id
_entity_poly.type
_entity_poly.pdbx_seq_one_letter_code
_entity_poly.pdbx_strand_id
1 'polypeptide(L)'
;MLFPPRAVDLDPVDLQNALLRVAVGDYSAEAAVLLLVNDGYWLPTLAGAELIAVDYDDDPAGPPTGRPAGIGWAQVAWTDLDAAVRQGRIVGSAGQLRLLRAAASLAEGQPVALGDLAAGLDRPRLALLLAAIAHAGGSHEHRSTGVVGDVGDPVPPLVPWPAGE
;
A
#
# COMPACT_ATOMS: atom_id res chain seq x y z
N MET A 1 16.88 20.43 12.81
CA MET A 1 15.46 20.26 13.18
C MET A 1 15.38 19.63 14.56
N LEU A 2 14.39 19.98 15.40
CA LEU A 2 14.39 19.59 16.83
C LEU A 2 13.68 18.24 17.11
N PHE A 3 12.97 17.65 16.15
CA PHE A 3 12.35 16.32 16.26
C PHE A 3 12.35 15.61 14.89
N PRO A 4 12.48 14.27 14.83
CA PRO A 4 12.34 13.52 13.59
C PRO A 4 10.89 13.59 13.06
N PRO A 5 10.67 13.53 11.73
CA PRO A 5 9.32 13.48 11.18
C PRO A 5 8.55 12.28 11.69
N ARG A 6 7.23 12.45 11.87
CA ARG A 6 6.31 11.36 12.22
C ARG A 6 5.23 11.27 11.17
N ALA A 7 4.85 10.05 10.79
CA ALA A 7 3.84 9.82 9.77
C ALA A 7 2.48 10.48 10.07
N VAL A 8 2.13 10.58 11.35
CA VAL A 8 0.87 11.19 11.81
C VAL A 8 0.79 12.71 11.57
N ASP A 9 1.93 13.37 11.40
CA ASP A 9 2.02 14.82 11.20
C ASP A 9 1.97 15.20 9.70
N LEU A 10 1.89 14.21 8.80
CA LEU A 10 1.95 14.40 7.35
C LEU A 10 0.55 14.51 6.74
N ASP A 11 0.46 15.25 5.64
CA ASP A 11 -0.74 15.19 4.80
C ASP A 11 -0.96 13.75 4.28
N PRO A 12 -2.20 13.23 4.27
CA PRO A 12 -2.47 11.87 3.81
C PRO A 12 -2.00 11.58 2.39
N VAL A 13 -2.10 12.55 1.48
CA VAL A 13 -1.66 12.41 0.08
C VAL A 13 -0.14 12.36 0.01
N ASP A 14 0.55 13.18 0.81
CA ASP A 14 2.00 13.16 0.88
C ASP A 14 2.53 11.83 1.45
N LEU A 15 1.90 11.31 2.51
CA LEU A 15 2.24 10.00 3.07
C LEU A 15 2.01 8.86 2.08
N GLN A 16 0.87 8.87 1.37
CA GLN A 16 0.57 7.91 0.31
C GLN A 16 1.64 7.97 -0.79
N ASN A 17 1.98 9.17 -1.27
CA ASN A 17 2.97 9.35 -2.33
C ASN A 17 4.37 8.87 -1.89
N ALA A 18 4.75 9.10 -0.64
CA ALA A 18 6.01 8.61 -0.09
C ALA A 18 6.05 7.07 -0.02
N LEU A 19 4.96 6.44 0.44
CA LEU A 19 4.86 4.97 0.49
C LEU A 19 4.91 4.36 -0.92
N LEU A 20 4.16 4.92 -1.87
CA LEU A 20 4.13 4.43 -3.24
C LEU A 20 5.48 4.60 -3.93
N ARG A 21 6.20 5.71 -3.70
CA ARG A 21 7.53 5.96 -4.27
C ARG A 21 8.53 4.86 -3.93
N VAL A 22 8.50 4.37 -2.68
CA VAL A 22 9.37 3.28 -2.22
C VAL A 22 8.99 1.94 -2.85
N ALA A 23 7.69 1.75 -3.13
CA ALA A 23 7.18 0.53 -3.72
C ALA A 23 7.33 0.44 -5.25
N VAL A 24 7.60 1.57 -5.95
CA VAL A 24 7.62 1.63 -7.42
C VAL A 24 8.46 0.50 -8.03
N GLY A 25 7.83 -0.27 -8.91
CA GLY A 25 8.47 -1.37 -9.64
C GLY A 25 8.41 -2.73 -8.93
N ASP A 26 7.98 -2.76 -7.66
CA ASP A 26 7.52 -3.95 -6.98
C ASP A 26 5.98 -3.91 -6.89
N TYR A 27 5.32 -4.55 -7.86
CA TYR A 27 3.86 -4.54 -7.93
C TYR A 27 3.18 -5.18 -6.71
N SER A 28 3.86 -6.08 -5.99
CA SER A 28 3.29 -6.68 -4.77
C SER A 28 3.33 -5.68 -3.62
N ALA A 29 4.44 -4.96 -3.46
CA ALA A 29 4.55 -3.86 -2.50
C ALA A 29 3.59 -2.70 -2.84
N GLU A 30 3.47 -2.33 -4.12
CA GLU A 30 2.52 -1.30 -4.57
C GLU A 30 1.08 -1.70 -4.25
N ALA A 31 0.71 -2.94 -4.55
CA ALA A 31 -0.63 -3.46 -4.27
C ALA A 31 -0.95 -3.45 -2.78
N ALA A 32 0.03 -3.75 -1.91
CA ALA A 32 -0.14 -3.68 -0.46
C ALA A 32 -0.43 -2.25 -0.01
N VAL A 33 0.33 -1.26 -0.49
CA VAL A 33 0.12 0.16 -0.17
C VAL A 33 -1.24 0.64 -0.70
N LEU A 34 -1.54 0.37 -1.97
CA LEU A 34 -2.81 0.75 -2.59
C LEU A 34 -4.02 0.10 -1.89
N LEU A 35 -3.89 -1.12 -1.37
CA LEU A 35 -4.94 -1.76 -0.59
C LEU A 35 -5.25 -0.98 0.71
N LEU A 36 -4.22 -0.52 1.42
CA LEU A 36 -4.40 0.30 2.62
C LEU A 36 -4.98 1.68 2.30
N VAL A 37 -4.51 2.30 1.21
CA VAL A 37 -5.01 3.59 0.71
C VAL A 37 -6.49 3.51 0.38
N ASN A 38 -6.90 2.52 -0.42
CA ASN A 38 -8.28 2.41 -0.90
C ASN A 38 -9.27 1.93 0.19
N ASP A 39 -8.83 1.19 1.22
CA ASP A 39 -9.67 0.92 2.40
C ASP A 39 -9.84 2.17 3.29
N GLY A 40 -8.89 3.13 3.22
CA GLY A 40 -8.96 4.44 3.87
C GLY A 40 -8.79 4.43 5.39
N TYR A 41 -8.98 3.29 6.05
CA TYR A 41 -8.92 3.16 7.52
C TYR A 41 -7.50 3.00 8.05
N TRP A 42 -6.65 2.26 7.34
CA TRP A 42 -5.41 1.76 7.90
C TRP A 42 -4.29 2.80 7.96
N LEU A 43 -4.12 3.67 6.97
CA LEU A 43 -3.01 4.62 6.98
C LEU A 43 -3.02 5.54 8.21
N PRO A 44 -4.13 6.22 8.59
CA PRO A 44 -4.17 7.01 9.81
C PRO A 44 -3.94 6.18 11.07
N THR A 45 -4.50 4.96 11.09
CA THR A 45 -4.39 4.04 12.24
C THR A 45 -2.95 3.58 12.47
N LEU A 46 -2.24 3.21 11.39
CA LEU A 46 -0.84 2.79 11.44
C LEU A 46 0.08 3.97 11.76
N ALA A 47 -0.17 5.15 11.18
CA ALA A 47 0.58 6.37 11.48
C ALA A 47 0.47 6.76 12.97
N GLY A 48 -0.75 6.75 13.53
CA GLY A 48 -0.98 7.06 14.94
C GLY A 48 -0.39 6.04 15.92
N ALA A 49 -0.20 4.79 15.47
CA ALA A 49 0.43 3.72 16.24
C ALA A 49 1.94 3.59 16.02
N GLU A 50 2.56 4.54 15.31
CA GLU A 50 3.99 4.58 14.98
C GLU A 50 4.47 3.35 14.20
N LEU A 51 3.61 2.81 13.34
CA LEU A 51 3.90 1.66 12.47
C LEU A 51 4.25 2.09 11.03
N ILE A 52 4.44 3.38 10.80
CA ILE A 52 4.94 3.92 9.54
C ILE A 52 6.16 4.78 9.86
N ALA A 53 7.33 4.32 9.44
CA ALA A 53 8.56 5.08 9.49
C ALA A 53 8.59 6.06 8.32
N VAL A 54 9.10 7.27 8.55
CA VAL A 54 9.20 8.33 7.54
C VAL A 54 10.56 9.01 7.67
N ASP A 55 11.10 9.46 6.54
CA ASP A 55 12.33 10.25 6.50
C ASP A 55 12.24 11.32 5.41
N TYR A 56 12.95 12.43 5.61
CA TYR A 56 13.02 13.51 4.63
C TYR A 56 14.05 13.17 3.54
N ASP A 57 13.79 13.67 2.33
CA ASP A 57 14.82 13.66 1.28
C ASP A 57 15.85 14.74 1.62
N ASP A 58 16.81 14.39 2.48
CA ASP A 58 17.89 15.28 2.91
C ASP A 58 19.04 15.32 1.87
N ASP A 59 18.77 15.24 0.55
CA ASP A 59 19.83 15.43 -0.45
C ASP A 59 20.34 16.90 -0.39
N PRO A 60 21.51 17.15 0.23
CA PRO A 60 22.04 18.50 0.37
C PRO A 60 22.74 18.98 -0.92
N ALA A 61 22.91 18.09 -1.90
CA ALA A 61 23.54 18.32 -3.20
C ALA A 61 22.52 18.34 -4.36
N GLY A 62 21.25 18.04 -4.07
CA GLY A 62 20.15 18.12 -5.02
C GLY A 62 19.91 19.56 -5.47
N PRO A 63 19.53 19.80 -6.74
CA PRO A 63 19.19 21.14 -7.18
C PRO A 63 18.03 21.69 -6.32
N PRO A 64 18.07 22.98 -5.90
CA PRO A 64 17.01 23.55 -5.08
C PRO A 64 15.68 23.44 -5.84
N THR A 65 14.80 22.56 -5.35
CA THR A 65 13.54 22.21 -6.04
C THR A 65 12.46 23.28 -5.85
N GLY A 66 12.70 24.28 -4.99
CA GLY A 66 11.72 25.29 -4.60
C GLY A 66 10.51 24.71 -3.84
N ARG A 67 10.55 23.42 -3.52
CA ARG A 67 9.57 22.75 -2.67
C ARG A 67 10.12 22.72 -1.23
N PRO A 68 9.26 22.76 -0.19
CA PRO A 68 9.68 22.37 1.15
C PRO A 68 10.40 21.02 1.08
N ALA A 69 11.35 20.74 1.99
CA ALA A 69 11.90 19.39 2.14
C ALA A 69 10.73 18.42 2.28
N GLY A 70 10.45 17.67 1.22
CA GLY A 70 9.34 16.74 1.16
C GLY A 70 9.75 15.44 1.85
N ILE A 71 8.77 14.65 2.28
CA ILE A 71 9.04 13.28 2.73
C ILE A 71 9.68 12.54 1.54
N GLY A 72 10.93 12.11 1.70
CA GLY A 72 11.65 11.36 0.67
C GLY A 72 11.28 9.89 0.70
N TRP A 73 10.93 9.39 1.88
CA TRP A 73 10.78 7.98 2.15
C TRP A 73 9.72 7.72 3.21
N ALA A 74 8.90 6.68 3.00
CA ALA A 74 8.00 6.14 4.02
C ALA A 74 7.90 4.61 3.87
N GLN A 75 7.79 3.90 4.99
CA GLN A 75 7.61 2.44 4.99
C GLN A 75 6.74 1.98 6.16
N VAL A 76 5.83 1.04 5.89
CA VAL A 76 5.06 0.35 6.94
C VAL A 76 5.95 -0.71 7.60
N ALA A 77 5.94 -0.77 8.93
CA ALA A 77 6.60 -1.81 9.71
C ALA A 77 5.77 -3.12 9.68
N TRP A 78 5.75 -3.79 8.52
CA TRP A 78 4.90 -4.96 8.23
C TRP A 78 5.06 -6.12 9.23
N THR A 79 6.28 -6.36 9.72
CA THR A 79 6.60 -7.42 10.69
C THR A 79 6.02 -7.16 12.08
N ASP A 80 5.71 -5.90 12.40
CA ASP A 80 5.24 -5.50 13.73
C ASP A 80 3.71 -5.45 13.83
N LEU A 81 2.99 -5.64 12.72
CA LEU A 81 1.54 -5.51 12.66
C LEU A 81 0.83 -6.54 13.55
N ASP A 82 1.23 -7.82 13.50
CA ASP A 82 0.64 -8.87 14.34
C ASP A 82 0.86 -8.60 15.84
N ALA A 83 2.06 -8.12 16.20
CA ALA A 83 2.35 -7.73 17.57
C ALA A 83 1.48 -6.53 17.99
N ALA A 84 1.32 -5.54 17.12
CA ALA A 84 0.46 -4.37 17.36
C ALA A 84 -1.00 -4.74 17.59
N VAL A 85 -1.55 -5.65 16.78
CA VAL A 85 -2.93 -6.15 16.94
C VAL A 85 -3.09 -6.89 18.26
N ARG A 86 -2.18 -7.83 18.60
CA ARG A 86 -2.28 -8.59 19.86
C ARG A 86 -2.16 -7.72 21.11
N GLN A 87 -1.38 -6.64 21.02
CA GLN A 87 -1.20 -5.67 22.11
C GLN A 87 -2.34 -4.64 22.17
N GLY A 88 -3.25 -4.62 21.19
CA GLY A 88 -4.32 -3.62 21.11
C GLY A 88 -3.85 -2.22 20.73
N ARG A 89 -2.62 -2.07 20.20
CA ARG A 89 -2.10 -0.77 19.71
C ARG A 89 -2.84 -0.31 18.45
N ILE A 90 -3.30 -1.27 17.65
CA ILE A 90 -4.19 -1.05 16.52
C ILE A 90 -5.39 -1.99 16.65
N VAL A 91 -6.56 -1.47 16.25
CA VAL A 91 -7.82 -2.21 16.27
C VAL A 91 -8.50 -2.06 14.93
N GLY A 92 -9.48 -2.91 14.65
CA GLY A 92 -10.28 -2.85 13.44
C GLY A 92 -11.39 -3.90 13.50
N SER A 93 -12.38 -3.76 12.63
CA SER A 93 -13.34 -4.84 12.39
C SER A 93 -12.64 -6.10 11.86
N ALA A 94 -13.31 -7.24 11.97
CA ALA A 94 -12.75 -8.50 11.47
C ALA A 94 -12.45 -8.46 9.96
N GLY A 95 -13.21 -7.69 9.17
CA GLY A 95 -12.96 -7.49 7.74
C GLY A 95 -11.73 -6.60 7.48
N GLN A 96 -11.58 -5.51 8.24
CA GLN A 96 -10.40 -4.65 8.14
C GLN A 96 -9.13 -5.40 8.53
N LEU A 97 -9.14 -6.18 9.61
CA LEU A 97 -7.98 -6.95 10.05
C LEU A 97 -7.58 -8.01 9.02
N ARG A 98 -8.55 -8.58 8.29
CA ARG A 98 -8.29 -9.47 7.16
C ARG A 98 -7.61 -8.74 6.01
N LEU A 99 -8.05 -7.54 5.64
CA LEU A 99 -7.37 -6.72 4.64
C LEU A 99 -5.95 -6.32 5.07
N LEU A 100 -5.74 -5.98 6.34
CA LEU A 100 -4.40 -5.68 6.85
C LEU A 100 -3.45 -6.88 6.71
N ARG A 101 -3.92 -8.08 7.03
CA ARG A 101 -3.17 -9.33 6.81
C ARG A 101 -2.90 -9.59 5.34
N ALA A 102 -3.86 -9.32 4.46
CA ALA A 102 -3.66 -9.44 3.02
C ALA A 102 -2.58 -8.46 2.52
N ALA A 103 -2.59 -7.20 3.00
CA ALA A 103 -1.55 -6.23 2.66
C ALA A 103 -0.16 -6.69 3.13
N ALA A 104 -0.04 -7.19 4.36
CA ALA A 104 1.22 -7.71 4.87
C ALA A 104 1.70 -8.97 4.13
N SER A 105 0.76 -9.80 3.66
CA SER A 105 1.04 -10.95 2.79
C SER A 105 1.58 -10.51 1.43
N LEU A 106 0.99 -9.49 0.82
CA LEU A 106 1.44 -8.92 -0.45
C LEU A 106 2.81 -8.24 -0.31
N ALA A 107 3.05 -7.51 0.77
CA ALA A 107 4.30 -6.76 0.96
C ALA A 107 5.50 -7.65 1.34
N GLU A 108 5.32 -8.60 2.25
CA GLU A 108 6.44 -9.34 2.88
C GLU A 108 6.23 -10.87 2.85
N GLY A 109 5.24 -11.37 2.10
CA GLY A 109 4.99 -12.80 1.96
C GLY A 109 4.45 -13.48 3.22
N GLN A 110 3.91 -12.71 4.18
CA GLN A 110 3.30 -13.29 5.39
C GLN A 110 2.17 -14.28 5.02
N PRO A 111 2.12 -15.48 5.63
CA PRO A 111 1.19 -16.52 5.20
C PRO A 111 -0.26 -16.16 5.57
N VAL A 112 -1.18 -16.38 4.62
CA VAL A 112 -2.63 -16.23 4.81
C VAL A 112 -3.38 -17.46 4.31
N ALA A 113 -4.42 -17.87 5.02
CA ALA A 113 -5.37 -18.88 4.54
C ALA A 113 -6.39 -18.20 3.61
N LEU A 114 -6.27 -18.41 2.30
CA LEU A 114 -7.12 -17.73 1.32
C LEU A 114 -8.62 -17.99 1.52
N GLY A 115 -9.00 -19.21 1.94
CA GLY A 115 -10.40 -19.54 2.24
C GLY A 115 -10.97 -18.69 3.38
N ASP A 116 -10.23 -18.56 4.48
CA ASP A 116 -10.61 -17.75 5.65
C ASP A 116 -10.60 -16.25 5.36
N LEU A 117 -9.66 -15.83 4.50
CA LEU A 117 -9.55 -14.46 4.04
C LEU A 117 -10.80 -14.10 3.20
N ALA A 118 -11.08 -14.87 2.15
CA ALA A 118 -12.17 -14.60 1.23
C ALA A 118 -13.56 -14.72 1.88
N ALA A 119 -13.79 -15.74 2.70
CA ALA A 119 -15.10 -15.98 3.32
C ALA A 119 -15.48 -14.90 4.36
N GLY A 120 -14.50 -14.16 4.89
CA GLY A 120 -14.71 -13.17 5.95
C GLY A 120 -14.77 -11.72 5.49
N LEU A 121 -14.74 -11.45 4.19
CA LEU A 121 -14.83 -10.10 3.62
C LEU A 121 -16.23 -9.82 3.08
N ASP A 122 -16.69 -8.58 3.31
CA ASP A 122 -17.88 -8.06 2.64
C ASP A 122 -17.58 -7.74 1.16
N ARG A 123 -18.62 -7.42 0.40
CA ARG A 123 -18.49 -7.16 -1.05
C ARG A 123 -17.50 -6.02 -1.38
N PRO A 124 -17.54 -4.86 -0.72
CA PRO A 124 -16.58 -3.79 -1.00
C PRO A 124 -15.13 -4.21 -0.74
N ARG A 125 -14.84 -4.87 0.40
CA ARG A 125 -13.48 -5.27 0.74
C ARG A 125 -12.97 -6.43 -0.10
N LEU A 126 -13.86 -7.33 -0.52
CA LEU A 126 -13.49 -8.37 -1.48
C LEU A 126 -13.11 -7.76 -2.83
N ALA A 127 -13.81 -6.71 -3.28
CA ALA A 127 -13.43 -5.99 -4.51
C ALA A 127 -12.04 -5.35 -4.39
N LEU A 128 -11.73 -4.73 -3.24
CA LEU A 128 -10.38 -4.20 -2.97
C LEU A 128 -9.31 -5.29 -2.98
N LEU A 129 -9.56 -6.43 -2.33
CA LEU A 129 -8.63 -7.56 -2.33
C LEU A 129 -8.36 -8.09 -3.75
N LEU A 130 -9.41 -8.22 -4.57
CA LEU A 130 -9.28 -8.69 -5.95
C LEU A 130 -8.49 -7.69 -6.82
N ALA A 131 -8.74 -6.39 -6.66
CA ALA A 131 -7.96 -5.34 -7.33
C ALA A 131 -6.48 -5.40 -6.91
N ALA A 132 -6.20 -5.57 -5.62
CA ALA A 132 -4.84 -5.72 -5.11
C ALA A 132 -4.11 -6.94 -5.70
N ILE A 133 -4.77 -8.10 -5.75
CA ILE A 133 -4.20 -9.32 -6.34
C ILE A 133 -3.95 -9.14 -7.84
N ALA A 134 -4.88 -8.52 -8.56
CA ALA A 134 -4.71 -8.21 -9.99
C ALA A 134 -3.56 -7.22 -10.23
N HIS A 135 -3.38 -6.23 -9.34
CA HIS A 135 -2.28 -5.28 -9.39
C HIS A 135 -0.94 -5.97 -9.14
N ALA A 136 -0.84 -6.77 -8.07
CA ALA A 136 0.36 -7.55 -7.72
C ALA A 136 0.79 -8.51 -8.84
N GLY A 137 -0.19 -9.07 -9.57
CA GLY A 137 0.05 -9.87 -10.76
C GLY A 137 0.50 -9.08 -12.00
N GLY A 138 0.68 -7.76 -11.90
CA GLY A 138 1.10 -6.90 -13.00
C GLY A 138 0.03 -6.67 -14.08
N SER A 139 -1.24 -6.95 -13.79
CA SER A 139 -2.28 -6.93 -14.83
C SER A 139 -2.54 -5.57 -15.47
N HIS A 140 -2.11 -4.50 -14.81
CA HIS A 140 -2.15 -3.13 -15.33
C HIS A 140 -1.08 -2.85 -16.40
N GLU A 141 -0.04 -3.68 -16.49
CA GLU A 141 1.01 -3.63 -17.52
C GLU A 141 0.85 -4.70 -18.61
N HIS A 142 -0.18 -5.54 -18.50
CA HIS A 142 -0.44 -6.57 -19.49
C HIS A 142 -0.74 -5.95 -20.86
N ARG A 143 -0.33 -6.68 -21.90
CA ARG A 143 -0.53 -6.31 -23.30
C ARG A 143 -1.22 -7.45 -24.02
N SER A 144 -2.02 -7.11 -25.03
CA SER A 144 -2.64 -8.10 -25.89
C SER A 144 -1.55 -8.90 -26.61
N THR A 145 -1.82 -10.18 -26.85
CA THR A 145 -0.91 -11.02 -27.63
C THR A 145 -1.02 -10.63 -29.11
N GLY A 146 -0.01 -9.94 -29.64
CA GLY A 146 0.12 -9.64 -31.06
C GLY A 146 0.64 -10.82 -31.89
N VAL A 147 0.73 -10.64 -33.20
CA VAL A 147 1.44 -11.57 -34.10
C VAL A 147 2.94 -11.55 -33.76
N VAL A 148 3.68 -12.63 -34.02
CA VAL A 148 5.13 -12.72 -33.76
C VAL A 148 5.86 -11.50 -34.33
N GLY A 149 6.49 -10.71 -33.45
CA GLY A 149 7.21 -9.48 -33.79
C GLY A 149 6.49 -8.17 -33.43
N ASP A 150 5.24 -8.25 -32.97
CA ASP A 150 4.45 -7.10 -32.51
C ASP A 150 4.41 -7.00 -30.97
N VAL A 151 4.59 -5.79 -30.45
CA VAL A 151 4.43 -5.48 -29.02
C VAL A 151 2.98 -5.03 -28.87
N GLY A 152 2.07 -6.00 -28.68
CA GLY A 152 0.62 -5.76 -28.73
C GLY A 152 0.13 -4.62 -27.84
N ASP A 153 -1.14 -4.22 -28.03
CA ASP A 153 -1.68 -3.04 -27.35
C ASP A 153 -1.82 -3.23 -25.82
N PRO A 154 -1.62 -2.18 -25.01
CA PRO A 154 -1.93 -2.23 -23.58
C PRO A 154 -3.39 -2.63 -23.36
N VAL A 155 -3.66 -3.50 -22.38
CA VAL A 155 -5.02 -3.86 -21.99
C VAL A 155 -5.35 -3.28 -20.61
N PRO A 156 -6.65 -3.03 -20.30
CA PRO A 156 -7.05 -2.62 -18.96
C PRO A 156 -6.66 -3.67 -17.90
N PRO A 157 -6.47 -3.27 -16.63
CA PRO A 157 -6.23 -4.21 -15.55
C PRO A 157 -7.37 -5.22 -15.43
N LEU A 158 -7.05 -6.46 -15.06
CA LEU A 158 -8.04 -7.55 -14.93
C LEU A 158 -9.15 -7.19 -13.94
N VAL A 159 -8.79 -6.53 -12.84
CA VAL A 159 -9.71 -5.96 -11.87
C VAL A 159 -9.25 -4.54 -11.55
N PRO A 160 -9.98 -3.50 -11.95
CA PRO A 160 -9.62 -2.12 -11.60
C PRO A 160 -9.88 -1.87 -10.11
N TRP A 161 -9.13 -0.94 -9.53
CA TRP A 161 -9.46 -0.38 -8.22
C TRP A 161 -10.85 0.28 -8.26
N PRO A 162 -11.72 0.06 -7.25
CA PRO A 162 -12.99 0.77 -7.15
C PRO A 162 -12.75 2.28 -7.13
N ALA A 163 -13.59 3.05 -7.82
CA ALA A 163 -13.56 4.51 -7.68
C ALA A 163 -13.88 4.87 -6.22
N GLY A 164 -13.09 5.77 -5.63
CA GLY A 164 -13.47 6.39 -4.35
C GLY A 164 -14.76 7.18 -4.53
N GLU A 165 -15.71 7.04 -3.61
CA GLU A 165 -16.87 7.94 -3.51
C GLU A 165 -16.48 9.33 -3.01
#